data_AF-A0A8T4GX57-F1
#
_entry.id   AF-A0A8T4GX57-F1
#
_cell.length_a   1.000
_cell.length_b   1.000
_cell.length_c   1.000
_cell.angle_alpha   90.00
_cell.angle_beta   90.00
_cell.angle_gamma   90.00
#
_symmetry.space_group_name_H-M   'P 1'
#
loop_
_entity.id
_entity.type
_entity.pdbx_description
1 polymer ?
#
loop_
_entity_poly.entity_id
_entity_poly.type
_entity_poly.pdbx_seq_one_letter_code
_entity_poly.pdbx_strand_id
1 'polypeptide(L)'
;MLDLSRLRRTVADLREDERAIEGLPVRLVVSLVVGAACLSVMLNLVNGVGGLAASELDVRPSPEVVETGPQNLTLQVVDAEGDPVSGATVVVDGGTASVDGVATATTGPDGNATVSVDPQLAANQEQGTLTLDVKPPAGEQFVDRRENSHVLVVRE
;
A
#
# COMPACT_ATOMS: atom_id res chain seq x y z
N MET A 1 -39.10 -31.48 43.42
CA MET A 1 -38.59 -32.79 43.90
C MET A 1 -37.66 -33.32 42.81
N LEU A 2 -36.34 -33.15 42.97
CA LEU A 2 -35.35 -33.60 41.98
C LEU A 2 -35.35 -35.12 41.93
N ASP A 3 -35.63 -35.68 40.76
CA ASP A 3 -35.67 -37.13 40.54
C ASP A 3 -34.24 -37.69 40.52
N LEU A 4 -33.76 -38.05 41.72
CA LEU A 4 -32.44 -38.64 41.97
C LEU A 4 -32.19 -39.92 41.16
N SER A 5 -33.23 -40.58 40.65
CA SER A 5 -33.09 -41.79 39.84
C SER A 5 -32.59 -41.49 38.42
N ARG A 6 -32.97 -40.34 37.83
CA ARG A 6 -32.48 -39.90 36.52
C ARG A 6 -31.00 -39.49 36.58
N LEU A 7 -30.62 -38.74 37.60
CA LEU A 7 -29.25 -38.26 37.78
C LEU A 7 -28.28 -39.43 38.01
N ARG A 8 -28.74 -40.49 38.68
CA ARG A 8 -27.96 -41.71 38.90
C ARG A 8 -27.76 -42.54 37.63
N ARG A 9 -28.73 -42.55 36.71
CA ARG A 9 -28.58 -43.18 35.39
C ARG A 9 -27.60 -42.41 34.51
N THR A 10 -27.72 -41.09 34.42
CA THR A 10 -26.81 -40.28 33.59
C THR A 10 -25.35 -40.43 34.03
N VAL A 11 -25.07 -40.50 35.33
CA VAL A 11 -23.70 -40.69 35.84
C VAL A 11 -23.21 -42.13 35.63
N ALA A 12 -24.10 -43.12 35.61
CA ALA A 12 -23.74 -44.50 35.27
C ALA A 12 -23.44 -44.63 33.76
N ASP A 13 -24.28 -44.06 32.91
CA ASP A 13 -24.09 -44.03 31.45
C ASP A 13 -22.75 -43.35 31.07
N LEU A 14 -22.37 -42.26 31.75
CA LEU A 14 -21.08 -41.58 31.57
C LEU A 14 -19.87 -42.42 32.05
N ARG A 15 -20.07 -43.35 32.98
CA ARG A 15 -19.02 -44.24 33.50
C ARG A 15 -18.85 -45.51 32.69
N GLU A 16 -19.91 -45.97 32.02
CA GLU A 16 -19.88 -47.14 31.14
C GLU A 16 -19.49 -46.78 29.70
N ASP A 17 -19.52 -45.49 29.33
CA ASP A 17 -19.10 -45.02 28.02
C ASP A 17 -17.56 -44.83 27.92
N GLU A 18 -16.83 -45.95 27.80
CA GLU A 18 -15.37 -45.95 27.55
C GLU A 18 -14.97 -45.21 26.26
N ARG A 19 -15.89 -45.04 25.29
CA ARG A 19 -15.62 -44.30 24.05
C ARG A 19 -15.38 -42.82 24.29
N ALA A 20 -15.94 -42.26 25.37
CA ALA A 20 -15.68 -40.89 25.78
C ALA A 20 -14.22 -40.68 26.24
N ILE A 21 -13.58 -41.73 26.79
CA ILE A 21 -12.21 -41.71 27.31
C ILE A 21 -11.18 -42.08 26.23
N GLU A 22 -11.48 -43.00 25.32
CA GLU A 22 -10.56 -43.39 24.24
C GLU A 22 -10.40 -42.30 23.16
N GLY A 23 -11.45 -41.50 22.92
CA GLY A 23 -11.41 -40.38 21.98
C GLY A 23 -10.82 -39.09 22.55
N LEU A 24 -10.64 -39.01 23.87
CA LEU A 24 -10.18 -37.82 24.59
C LEU A 24 -8.74 -37.41 24.18
N PRO A 25 -7.75 -38.32 24.13
CA PRO A 25 -6.40 -37.98 23.69
C PRO A 25 -6.36 -37.49 22.24
N VAL A 26 -7.11 -38.13 21.35
CA VAL A 26 -7.15 -37.76 19.92
C VAL A 26 -7.78 -36.38 19.74
N ARG A 27 -8.88 -36.08 20.43
CA ARG A 27 -9.52 -34.76 20.35
C ARG A 27 -8.64 -33.65 20.89
N LEU A 28 -7.87 -33.91 21.96
CA LEU A 28 -6.90 -32.96 22.50
C LEU A 28 -5.73 -32.71 21.52
N VAL A 29 -5.23 -33.75 20.87
CA VAL A 29 -4.16 -33.61 19.86
C VAL A 29 -4.67 -32.83 18.65
N VAL A 30 -5.85 -33.18 18.13
CA VAL A 30 -6.43 -32.50 16.97
C VAL A 30 -6.74 -31.03 17.29
N SER A 31 -7.31 -30.72 18.46
CA SER A 31 -7.61 -29.33 18.83
C SER A 31 -6.34 -28.50 19.03
N LEU A 32 -5.27 -29.07 19.61
CA LEU A 32 -3.98 -28.41 19.77
C LEU A 32 -3.31 -28.14 18.41
N VAL A 33 -3.29 -29.13 17.51
CA VAL A 33 -2.67 -29.00 16.18
C VAL A 33 -3.40 -27.95 15.35
N VAL A 34 -4.74 -27.99 15.32
CA VAL A 34 -5.55 -27.00 14.60
C VAL A 34 -5.35 -25.60 15.20
N GLY A 35 -5.33 -25.48 16.53
CA GLY A 35 -5.06 -24.21 17.20
C GLY A 35 -3.67 -23.65 16.87
N ALA A 36 -2.63 -24.47 16.90
CA ALA A 36 -1.27 -24.08 16.55
C ALA A 36 -1.15 -23.69 15.06
N ALA A 37 -1.84 -24.41 14.17
CA ALA A 37 -1.89 -24.08 12.74
C ALA A 37 -2.57 -22.73 12.50
N CYS A 38 -3.73 -22.49 13.14
CA CYS A 38 -4.43 -21.20 13.05
C CYS A 38 -3.59 -20.06 13.61
N LEU A 39 -2.93 -20.26 14.76
CA LEU A 39 -2.05 -19.25 15.35
C LEU A 39 -0.86 -18.95 14.43
N SER A 40 -0.27 -19.96 13.81
CA SER A 40 0.83 -19.80 12.86
C SER A 40 0.39 -18.99 11.63
N VAL A 41 -0.81 -19.24 11.10
CA VAL A 41 -1.38 -18.44 10.00
C VAL A 41 -1.62 -17.01 10.46
N MET A 42 -2.24 -16.77 11.62
CA MET A 42 -2.45 -15.41 12.13
C MET A 42 -1.14 -14.66 12.35
N LEU A 43 -0.12 -15.31 12.93
CA LEU A 43 1.20 -14.73 13.10
C LEU A 43 1.90 -14.49 11.76
N ASN A 44 1.69 -15.35 10.76
CA ASN A 44 2.20 -15.14 9.41
C ASN A 44 1.53 -13.95 8.73
N LEU A 45 0.22 -13.73 8.94
CA LEU A 45 -0.45 -12.52 8.49
C LEU A 45 0.07 -11.27 9.22
N VAL A 46 0.26 -11.32 10.54
CA VAL A 46 0.79 -10.18 11.33
C VAL A 46 2.25 -9.86 10.98
N ASN A 47 3.07 -10.87 10.73
CA ASN A 47 4.50 -10.69 10.40
C ASN A 47 4.74 -10.50 8.89
N GLY A 48 3.85 -11.02 8.04
CA GLY A 48 3.89 -10.89 6.59
C GLY A 48 3.57 -9.47 6.10
N VAL A 49 3.01 -8.62 6.96
CA VAL A 49 2.85 -7.17 6.69
C VAL A 49 4.19 -6.44 6.63
N GLY A 50 5.30 -7.04 7.07
CA GLY A 50 6.63 -6.45 6.95
C GLY A 50 7.10 -6.23 5.50
N GLY A 51 6.52 -6.97 4.53
CA GLY A 51 6.73 -6.75 3.09
C GLY A 51 5.70 -5.83 2.42
N LEU A 52 4.66 -5.42 3.16
CA LEU A 52 3.65 -4.44 2.76
C LEU A 52 3.97 -3.03 3.30
N ALA A 53 4.95 -2.92 4.20
CA ALA A 53 5.52 -1.67 4.70
C ALA A 53 6.52 -1.06 3.70
N ALA A 54 6.24 -1.19 2.41
CA ALA A 54 6.85 -0.29 1.47
C ALA A 54 6.11 1.03 1.59
N SER A 55 6.76 2.04 2.16
CA SER A 55 6.19 3.37 2.13
C SER A 55 6.03 3.74 0.66
N GLU A 56 4.80 4.06 0.24
CA GLU A 56 4.53 4.50 -1.12
C GLU A 56 4.83 6.00 -1.16
N LEU A 57 5.68 6.43 -2.09
CA LEU A 57 5.89 7.85 -2.33
C LEU A 57 4.80 8.35 -3.28
N ASP A 58 4.23 9.50 -2.95
CA ASP A 58 3.26 10.22 -3.78
C ASP A 58 3.86 11.55 -4.22
N VAL A 59 3.55 11.97 -5.46
CA VAL A 59 4.01 13.25 -6.01
C VAL A 59 2.80 14.15 -6.23
N ARG A 60 2.79 15.30 -5.56
CA ARG A 60 1.74 16.31 -5.64
C ARG A 60 2.24 17.51 -6.44
N PRO A 61 1.79 17.70 -7.69
CA PRO A 61 2.12 18.87 -8.47
C PRO A 61 1.32 20.09 -8.01
N SER A 62 1.97 21.25 -8.03
CA SER A 62 1.33 22.55 -7.86
C SER A 62 1.89 23.51 -8.91
N PRO A 63 1.07 23.94 -9.90
CA PRO A 63 -0.35 23.60 -10.12
C PRO A 63 -0.59 22.19 -10.73
N GLU A 64 -1.81 21.64 -10.59
CA GLU A 64 -2.23 20.37 -11.23
C GLU A 64 -2.61 20.52 -12.71
N VAL A 65 -2.95 21.74 -13.13
CA VAL A 65 -3.32 22.07 -14.51
C VAL A 65 -2.44 23.21 -14.97
N VAL A 66 -1.88 23.07 -16.17
CA VAL A 66 -0.97 24.03 -16.79
C VAL A 66 -1.35 24.31 -18.24
N GLU A 67 -0.95 25.48 -18.74
CA GLU A 67 -1.09 25.82 -20.15
C GLU A 67 0.16 25.38 -20.95
N THR A 68 0.10 25.43 -22.27
CA THR A 68 1.28 25.22 -23.11
C THR A 68 2.30 26.34 -22.97
N GLY A 69 3.60 26.03 -23.06
CA GLY A 69 4.67 27.02 -22.96
C GLY A 69 5.57 26.89 -21.71
N PRO A 70 6.68 27.62 -21.66
CA PRO A 70 7.70 27.49 -20.62
C PRO A 70 7.19 27.97 -19.25
N GLN A 71 7.25 27.10 -18.25
CA GLN A 71 6.83 27.38 -16.88
C GLN A 71 7.56 26.53 -15.85
N ASN A 72 7.39 26.88 -14.57
CA ASN A 72 7.95 26.13 -13.45
C ASN A 72 6.84 25.36 -12.71
N LEU A 73 7.07 24.07 -12.52
CA LEU A 73 6.22 23.20 -11.74
C LEU A 73 6.88 22.91 -10.39
N THR A 74 6.13 23.05 -9.30
CA THR A 74 6.57 22.62 -7.97
C THR A 74 5.97 21.25 -7.68
N LEU A 75 6.83 20.28 -7.36
CA LEU A 75 6.48 18.90 -7.06
C LEU A 75 6.79 18.64 -5.60
N GLN A 76 5.78 18.33 -4.80
CA GLN A 76 5.95 17.88 -3.42
C GLN A 76 5.93 16.37 -3.36
N VAL A 77 6.97 15.75 -2.81
CA VAL A 77 7.00 14.31 -2.54
C VAL A 77 6.61 14.07 -1.09
N VAL A 78 5.63 13.21 -0.88
CA VAL A 78 5.13 12.82 0.44
C VAL A 78 5.08 11.31 0.58
N ASP A 79 5.13 10.82 1.82
CA ASP A 79 4.90 9.41 2.14
C ASP A 79 3.42 9.06 2.33
N ALA A 80 3.15 7.83 2.78
CA ALA A 80 1.80 7.33 3.00
C ALA A 80 1.04 8.08 4.12
N GLU A 81 1.77 8.65 5.07
CA GLU A 81 1.25 9.46 6.17
C GLU A 81 1.02 10.93 5.75
N GLY A 82 1.59 11.33 4.61
CA GLY A 82 1.52 12.69 4.07
C GLY A 82 2.66 13.59 4.55
N ASP A 83 3.70 13.01 5.17
CA ASP A 83 4.88 13.72 5.61
C ASP A 83 5.84 13.96 4.43
N PRO A 84 6.53 15.11 4.38
CA PRO A 84 7.41 15.46 3.26
C PRO A 84 8.68 14.60 3.24
N VAL A 85 9.06 14.14 2.05
CA VAL A 85 10.25 13.28 1.86
C VAL A 85 11.38 14.04 1.16
N SER A 86 12.50 14.19 1.86
CA SER A 86 13.71 14.84 1.36
C SER A 86 14.62 13.85 0.62
N GLY A 87 15.35 14.31 -0.40
CA GLY A 87 16.31 13.51 -1.15
C GLY A 87 15.71 12.54 -2.16
N ALA A 88 14.40 12.60 -2.41
CA ALA A 88 13.75 11.86 -3.48
C ALA A 88 14.03 12.53 -4.84
N THR A 89 14.20 11.74 -5.89
CA THR A 89 14.36 12.27 -7.26
C THR A 89 13.03 12.20 -7.98
N VAL A 90 12.51 13.34 -8.38
CA VAL A 90 11.32 13.44 -9.23
C VAL A 90 11.74 13.52 -10.70
N VAL A 91 10.97 12.86 -11.55
CA VAL A 91 11.14 12.78 -12.99
C VAL A 91 9.85 13.24 -13.64
N VAL A 92 9.95 14.13 -14.61
CA VAL A 92 8.83 14.63 -15.41
C VAL A 92 9.09 14.26 -16.86
N ASP A 93 8.16 13.55 -17.46
CA ASP A 93 8.22 13.10 -18.85
C ASP A 93 6.94 13.45 -19.61
N GLY A 94 7.02 13.43 -20.93
CA GLY A 94 5.89 13.60 -21.83
C GLY A 94 4.96 12.39 -21.78
N GLY A 95 3.69 12.62 -21.48
CA GLY A 95 2.64 11.63 -21.65
C GLY A 95 1.99 11.80 -23.03
N THR A 96 0.82 12.44 -23.04
CA THR A 96 0.14 12.83 -24.30
C THR A 96 0.50 14.24 -24.76
N ALA A 97 0.99 15.09 -23.84
CA ALA A 97 1.68 16.33 -24.16
C ALA A 97 3.19 16.06 -24.27
N SER A 98 3.85 16.71 -25.23
CA SER A 98 5.30 16.60 -25.39
C SER A 98 6.03 17.64 -24.54
N VAL A 99 7.19 17.27 -24.01
CA VAL A 99 8.14 18.17 -23.34
C VAL A 99 9.53 17.90 -23.91
N ASP A 100 10.42 18.90 -23.89
CA ASP A 100 11.79 18.78 -24.39
C ASP A 100 12.65 17.85 -23.52
N GLY A 101 12.50 16.55 -23.76
CA GLY A 101 13.21 15.49 -23.04
C GLY A 101 12.67 15.23 -21.64
N VAL A 102 13.49 14.59 -20.81
CA VAL A 102 13.12 14.22 -19.44
C VAL A 102 13.68 15.25 -18.48
N ALA A 103 12.81 15.87 -17.68
CA ALA A 103 13.20 16.85 -16.68
C ALA A 103 13.26 16.20 -15.29
N THR A 104 14.31 16.45 -14.51
CA THR A 104 14.52 15.81 -13.21
C THR A 104 14.93 16.81 -12.14
N ALA A 105 14.45 16.63 -10.92
CA ALA A 105 14.88 17.41 -9.76
C ALA A 105 14.94 16.54 -8.50
N THR A 106 15.67 17.00 -7.48
CA THR A 106 15.76 16.31 -6.18
C THR A 106 15.06 17.15 -5.12
N THR A 107 14.28 16.49 -4.25
CA THR A 107 13.55 17.19 -3.19
C THR A 107 14.47 17.73 -2.10
N GLY A 108 14.17 18.95 -1.65
CA GLY A 108 14.82 19.58 -0.52
C GLY A 108 14.27 19.12 0.84
N PRO A 109 14.70 19.77 1.94
CA PRO A 109 14.26 19.43 3.31
C PRO A 109 12.75 19.48 3.52
N ASP A 110 12.04 20.33 2.76
CA ASP A 110 10.58 20.50 2.84
C ASP A 110 9.81 19.53 1.94
N GLY A 111 10.50 18.57 1.30
CA GLY A 111 9.91 17.61 0.35
C GLY A 111 9.59 18.18 -1.03
N ASN A 112 9.96 19.44 -1.29
CA ASN A 112 9.67 20.13 -2.55
C ASN A 112 10.84 20.04 -3.54
N ALA A 113 10.50 19.88 -4.82
CA ALA A 113 11.38 19.96 -5.96
C ALA A 113 10.76 20.87 -7.03
N THR A 114 11.54 21.76 -7.65
CA THR A 114 11.07 22.63 -8.73
C THR A 114 11.68 22.20 -10.05
N VAL A 115 10.85 22.03 -11.08
CA VAL A 115 11.25 21.62 -12.42
C VAL A 115 10.74 22.64 -13.43
N SER A 116 11.59 23.05 -14.37
CA SER A 116 11.18 23.87 -15.51
C SER A 116 10.76 22.96 -16.66
N VAL A 117 9.57 23.19 -17.21
CA VAL A 117 8.99 22.42 -18.31
C VAL A 117 8.45 23.36 -19.39
N ASP A 118 8.48 22.93 -20.64
CA ASP A 118 7.84 23.62 -21.77
C ASP A 118 6.91 22.63 -22.49
N PRO A 119 5.65 22.48 -22.02
CA PRO A 119 4.72 21.52 -22.55
C PRO A 119 4.13 22.00 -23.88
N GLN A 120 4.06 21.09 -24.84
CA GLN A 120 3.48 21.34 -26.17
C GLN A 120 2.40 20.30 -26.48
N LEU A 121 1.35 20.74 -27.18
CA LEU A 121 0.26 19.89 -27.64
C LEU A 121 0.27 19.79 -29.16
N ALA A 122 -0.08 18.62 -29.69
CA ALA A 122 -0.23 18.45 -31.13
C ALA A 122 -1.39 19.32 -31.67
N ALA A 123 -1.36 19.67 -32.96
CA ALA A 123 -2.37 20.54 -33.57
C ALA A 123 -3.81 20.03 -33.35
N ASN A 124 -3.99 18.71 -33.33
CA ASN A 124 -5.27 18.02 -33.15
C ASN A 124 -5.60 17.65 -31.68
N GLN A 125 -4.88 18.20 -30.69
CA GLN A 125 -5.13 17.99 -29.26
C GLN A 125 -5.58 19.30 -28.60
N GLU A 126 -6.68 19.26 -27.86
CA GLU A 126 -7.13 20.38 -27.00
C GLU A 126 -6.56 20.28 -25.58
N GLN A 127 -6.18 19.07 -25.17
CA GLN A 127 -5.58 18.76 -23.88
C GLN A 127 -4.57 17.61 -24.02
N GLY A 128 -3.64 17.53 -23.07
CA GLY A 128 -2.68 16.45 -22.93
C GLY A 128 -2.22 16.29 -21.49
N THR A 129 -1.27 15.40 -21.25
CA THR A 129 -0.79 15.06 -19.91
C THR A 129 0.73 14.97 -19.87
N LEU A 130 1.31 15.44 -18.77
CA LEU A 130 2.66 15.09 -18.34
C LEU A 130 2.60 13.95 -17.34
N THR A 131 3.58 13.05 -17.41
CA THR A 131 3.74 11.94 -16.49
C THR A 131 4.77 12.32 -15.44
N LEU A 132 4.45 12.06 -14.18
CA LEU A 132 5.38 12.25 -13.06
C LEU A 132 5.85 10.87 -12.60
N ASP A 133 7.11 10.75 -12.23
CA ASP A 133 7.64 9.56 -11.57
C ASP A 133 8.54 9.99 -10.41
N VAL A 134 8.62 9.15 -9.38
CA VAL A 134 9.49 9.40 -8.23
C VAL A 134 10.40 8.22 -7.97
N LYS A 135 11.67 8.52 -7.69
CA LYS A 135 12.66 7.57 -7.20
C LYS A 135 13.03 7.91 -5.77
N PRO A 136 12.89 6.95 -4.84
CA PRO A 136 13.21 7.18 -3.44
C PRO A 136 14.70 7.45 -3.23
N PRO A 137 15.09 8.10 -2.12
CA PRO A 137 16.48 8.19 -1.71
C PRO A 137 17.08 6.79 -1.52
N ALA A 138 18.36 6.64 -1.86
CA ALA A 138 19.05 5.35 -1.78
C ALA A 138 19.09 4.84 -0.33
N GLY A 139 18.61 3.61 -0.09
CA GLY A 139 18.69 2.93 1.20
C GLY A 139 17.35 2.75 1.93
N GLU A 140 16.25 3.24 1.36
CA GLU A 140 14.92 3.13 1.97
C GLU A 140 13.99 2.24 1.13
N GLN A 141 13.12 1.52 1.83
CA GLN A 141 12.30 0.42 1.31
C GLN A 141 10.99 0.91 0.66
N PHE A 142 11.07 1.91 -0.23
CA PHE A 142 9.89 2.40 -0.94
C PHE A 142 9.55 1.52 -2.16
N VAL A 143 8.26 1.33 -2.42
CA VAL A 143 7.77 0.61 -3.60
C VAL A 143 6.80 1.51 -4.35
N ASP A 144 7.09 1.73 -5.62
CA ASP A 144 6.33 2.55 -6.57
C ASP A 144 5.17 1.71 -7.12
N ARG A 145 3.97 1.81 -6.52
CA ARG A 145 2.79 1.00 -6.91
C ARG A 145 1.53 1.81 -7.24
N ARG A 146 1.49 3.13 -6.98
CA ARG A 146 0.36 3.97 -7.41
C ARG A 146 0.62 4.51 -8.81
N GLU A 147 -0.42 4.64 -9.62
CA GLU A 147 -0.35 5.50 -10.80
C GLU A 147 0.03 6.90 -10.33
N ASN A 148 1.24 7.32 -10.67
CA ASN A 148 1.73 8.64 -10.30
C ASN A 148 0.83 9.72 -10.92
N SER A 149 0.59 10.78 -10.15
CA SER A 149 -0.25 11.91 -10.54
C SER A 149 0.16 12.48 -11.91
N HIS A 150 -0.82 12.78 -12.75
CA HIS A 150 -0.60 13.45 -14.03
C HIS A 150 -0.82 14.94 -13.90
N VAL A 151 -0.04 15.74 -14.63
CA VAL A 151 -0.34 17.16 -14.81
C VAL A 151 -1.13 17.33 -16.10
N LEU A 152 -2.30 17.94 -16.03
CA LEU A 152 -3.12 18.22 -17.21
C LEU A 152 -2.58 19.47 -17.92
N VAL A 153 -2.27 19.32 -19.21
CA VAL A 153 -1.90 20.43 -20.09
C VAL A 153 -3.12 20.81 -20.91
N VAL A 154 -3.52 22.09 -20.87
CA VAL A 154 -4.60 22.63 -21.69
C VAL A 154 -4.05 23.65 -22.68
N ARG A 155 -4.72 23.79 -23.83
CA ARG A 155 -4.43 24.87 -24.78
C ARG A 155 -4.93 26.21 -24.21
N GLU A 156 -4.16 27.27 -24.41
CA GLU A 156 -4.53 28.67 -24.11
C GLU A 156 -5.80 29.10 -24.87
#